data_AF-A0A6H1PDD3-F1
#
_entry.id   AF-A0A6H1PDD3-F1
#
_cell.length_a   1.000
_cell.length_b   1.000
_cell.length_c   1.000
_cell.angle_alpha   90.00
_cell.angle_beta   90.00
_cell.angle_gamma   90.00
#
_symmetry.space_group_name_H-M   'P 1'
#
loop_
_entity.id
_entity.type
_entity.pdbx_description
1 polymer ?
#
loop_
_entity_poly.entity_id
_entity_poly.type
_entity_poly.pdbx_seq_one_letter_code
_entity_poly.pdbx_strand_id
1 'polypeptide(L)'
;MNQFVKKVNPNAPELGRFYQTLGKYYGIRGDVAFAQAIHETDYFRFTGVVTPEQNNYSGIGATGGDTRGASFENQEEGVLAQLQHLYAYATAKPLPDQYPLVDPRFHLVDRGSAPTWTALNGKWAVPGTTYGQSILNLYEKMIHSG
;
A
#
# COMPACT_ATOMS: atom_id res chain seq x y z
N MET A 1 7.80 10.30 7.68
CA MET A 1 7.64 9.25 6.65
C MET A 1 8.93 9.00 5.89
N ASN A 2 9.30 9.78 4.86
CA ASN A 2 10.51 9.53 4.05
C ASN A 2 11.79 9.39 4.90
N GLN A 3 11.98 10.28 5.88
CA GLN A 3 13.16 10.25 6.77
C GLN A 3 13.29 8.95 7.57
N PHE A 4 12.17 8.37 8.02
CA PHE A 4 12.18 7.10 8.74
C PHE A 4 12.72 5.98 7.86
N VAL A 5 12.25 5.91 6.61
CA VAL A 5 12.66 4.88 5.66
C VAL A 5 14.12 5.03 5.27
N LYS A 6 14.60 6.27 5.09
CA LYS A 6 16.00 6.56 4.73
C LYS A 6 17.00 6.12 5.80
N LYS A 7 16.58 5.88 7.05
CA LYS A 7 17.42 5.26 8.09
C LYS A 7 17.77 3.79 7.76
N VAL A 8 16.95 3.11 6.95
CA VAL A 8 17.13 1.70 6.57
C VAL A 8 17.55 1.56 5.11
N ASN A 9 16.93 2.32 4.22
CA ASN A 9 17.25 2.37 2.80
C ASN A 9 17.51 3.84 2.37
N PRO A 10 18.78 4.29 2.36
CA PRO A 10 19.13 5.66 1.99
C PRO A 10 18.68 6.07 0.57
N ASN A 11 18.51 5.10 -0.32
CA ASN A 11 18.10 5.29 -1.71
C ASN A 11 16.57 5.17 -1.91
N ALA A 12 15.80 5.05 -0.83
CA ALA A 12 14.35 4.94 -0.92
C ALA A 12 13.70 6.14 -1.64
N PRO A 13 12.69 5.91 -2.49
CA PRO A 13 11.96 6.97 -3.16
C PRO A 13 11.17 7.83 -2.16
N GLU A 14 10.94 9.10 -2.51
CA GLU A 14 10.26 10.05 -1.65
C GLU A 14 8.73 10.06 -1.85
N LEU A 15 8.07 8.96 -1.48
CA LEU A 15 6.64 8.79 -1.75
C LEU A 15 5.71 9.47 -0.75
N GLY A 16 6.22 9.92 0.41
CA GLY A 16 5.40 10.41 1.52
C GLY A 16 4.42 11.55 1.18
N ARG A 17 4.73 12.39 0.17
CA ARG A 17 3.81 13.45 -0.28
C ARG A 17 2.59 12.89 -1.03
N PHE A 18 2.79 11.85 -1.85
CA PHE A 18 1.68 11.19 -2.56
C PHE A 18 0.72 10.54 -1.57
N TYR A 19 1.22 9.79 -0.59
CA TYR A 19 0.38 9.18 0.44
C TYR A 19 -0.42 10.19 1.27
N GLN A 20 0.18 11.34 1.62
CA GLN A 20 -0.55 12.40 2.32
C GLN A 20 -1.68 12.98 1.46
N THR A 21 -1.37 13.32 0.21
CA THR A 21 -2.30 14.01 -0.68
C THR A 21 -3.44 13.08 -1.10
N LEU A 22 -3.10 11.92 -1.65
CA LEU A 22 -4.07 10.94 -2.13
C LEU A 22 -4.82 10.29 -0.96
N GLY A 23 -4.15 10.00 0.16
CA GLY A 23 -4.80 9.44 1.34
C GLY A 23 -5.89 10.37 1.87
N LYS A 24 -5.61 11.68 1.98
CA LYS A 24 -6.62 12.69 2.36
C LYS A 24 -7.81 12.68 1.40
N TYR A 25 -7.55 12.61 0.10
CA TYR A 25 -8.59 12.61 -0.93
C TYR A 25 -9.50 11.37 -0.85
N TYR A 26 -8.92 10.18 -0.66
CA TYR A 26 -9.68 8.92 -0.52
C TYR A 26 -10.28 8.71 0.89
N GLY A 27 -9.98 9.60 1.86
CA GLY A 27 -10.38 9.40 3.26
C GLY A 27 -9.68 8.21 3.93
N ILE A 28 -8.50 7.84 3.43
CA ILE A 28 -7.67 6.74 3.96
C ILE A 28 -6.48 7.33 4.73
N ARG A 29 -6.09 6.68 5.83
CA ARG A 29 -4.88 7.03 6.60
C ARG A 29 -3.62 6.75 5.77
N GLY A 30 -3.21 7.74 4.96
CA GLY A 30 -2.08 7.64 4.05
C GLY A 30 -0.75 7.35 4.74
N ASP A 31 -0.59 7.79 5.99
CA ASP A 31 0.56 7.47 6.83
C ASP A 31 0.64 5.98 7.20
N VAL A 32 -0.50 5.35 7.48
CA VAL A 32 -0.56 3.90 7.74
C VAL A 32 -0.44 3.11 6.43
N ALA A 33 -1.01 3.60 5.32
CA ALA A 33 -0.80 3.02 3.99
C ALA A 33 0.68 3.08 3.55
N PHE A 34 1.40 4.14 3.91
CA PHE A 34 2.84 4.23 3.70
C PHE A 34 3.59 3.20 4.55
N ALA A 35 3.18 2.97 5.81
CA ALA A 35 3.74 1.89 6.63
C ALA A 35 3.50 0.50 6.01
N GLN A 36 2.30 0.26 5.47
CA GLN A 36 2.03 -0.95 4.69
C GLN A 36 2.98 -1.06 3.49
N ALA A 37 3.20 0.02 2.73
CA ALA A 37 4.10 -0.01 1.59
C ALA A 37 5.55 -0.33 1.96
N ILE A 38 6.05 0.20 3.09
CA ILE A 38 7.35 -0.16 3.65
C ILE A 38 7.40 -1.66 3.94
N HIS A 39 6.35 -2.23 4.54
CA HIS A 39 6.28 -3.66 4.86
C HIS A 39 6.30 -4.52 3.59
N GLU A 40 5.47 -4.21 2.61
CA GLU A 40 5.32 -4.96 1.35
C GLU A 40 6.60 -4.97 0.50
N THR A 41 7.35 -3.86 0.53
CA THR A 41 8.51 -3.66 -0.34
C THR A 41 9.85 -3.88 0.37
N ASP A 42 9.82 -4.31 1.63
CA ASP A 42 10.99 -4.37 2.50
C ASP A 42 11.78 -3.04 2.50
N TYR A 43 11.13 -1.95 2.92
CA TYR A 43 11.70 -0.59 2.91
C TYR A 43 12.07 -0.10 1.51
N PHE A 44 11.26 -0.43 0.50
CA PHE A 44 11.50 -0.15 -0.92
C PHE A 44 12.82 -0.75 -1.44
N ARG A 45 13.26 -1.88 -0.88
CA ARG A 45 14.40 -2.66 -1.38
C ARG A 45 13.98 -3.71 -2.41
N PHE A 46 12.69 -4.08 -2.43
CA PHE A 46 12.11 -4.98 -3.43
C PHE A 46 12.82 -6.34 -3.50
N THR A 47 12.96 -7.01 -2.36
CA THR A 47 13.66 -8.31 -2.26
C THR A 47 12.81 -9.51 -2.74
N GLY A 48 11.60 -9.26 -3.25
CA GLY A 48 10.65 -10.26 -3.70
C GLY A 48 10.55 -10.37 -5.23
N VAL A 49 9.38 -10.73 -5.72
CA VAL A 49 9.11 -10.88 -7.17
C VAL A 49 8.77 -9.57 -7.88
N VAL A 50 8.37 -8.54 -7.12
CA VAL A 50 8.11 -7.19 -7.63
C VAL A 50 9.42 -6.42 -7.65
N THR A 51 9.73 -5.75 -8.76
CA THR A 51 10.94 -4.91 -8.91
C THR A 51 10.64 -3.41 -8.74
N PRO A 52 11.65 -2.58 -8.43
CA PRO A 52 11.46 -1.14 -8.26
C PRO A 52 10.81 -0.43 -9.46
N GLU A 53 11.10 -0.89 -10.67
CA GLU A 53 10.62 -0.30 -11.93
C GLU A 53 9.10 -0.47 -12.12
N GLN A 54 8.47 -1.39 -11.38
CA GLN A 54 7.03 -1.62 -11.48
C GLN A 54 6.21 -0.55 -10.74
N ASN A 55 6.82 0.28 -9.89
CA ASN A 55 6.12 1.23 -9.01
C ASN A 55 5.00 0.58 -8.17
N ASN A 56 5.09 -0.72 -7.91
CA ASN A 56 4.05 -1.47 -7.22
C ASN A 56 4.40 -1.62 -5.74
N TYR A 57 3.96 -0.64 -4.96
CA TYR A 57 4.32 -0.53 -3.54
C TYR A 57 3.48 -1.39 -2.60
N SER A 58 2.57 -2.21 -3.14
CA SER A 58 1.56 -2.88 -2.34
C SER A 58 1.32 -4.34 -2.73
N GLY A 59 2.17 -4.87 -3.62
CA GLY A 59 2.12 -6.26 -4.07
C GLY A 59 0.88 -6.59 -4.91
N ILE A 60 0.14 -5.60 -5.42
CA ILE A 60 -1.04 -5.85 -6.26
C ILE A 60 -0.62 -6.69 -7.45
N GLY A 61 -1.26 -7.83 -7.68
CA GLY A 61 -0.87 -8.69 -8.77
C GLY A 61 0.04 -9.85 -8.37
N ALA A 62 0.87 -9.69 -7.35
CA ALA A 62 1.94 -10.63 -7.05
C ALA A 62 1.39 -11.83 -6.27
N THR A 63 1.45 -13.02 -6.87
CA THR A 63 0.97 -14.28 -6.26
C THR A 63 2.11 -15.26 -5.98
N GLY A 64 3.37 -14.84 -6.14
CA GLY A 64 4.55 -15.70 -6.06
C GLY A 64 4.86 -16.45 -7.37
N GLY A 65 6.03 -17.10 -7.42
CA GLY A 65 6.53 -17.76 -8.61
C GLY A 65 6.87 -16.77 -9.74
N ASP A 66 6.45 -17.07 -10.96
CA ASP A 66 6.73 -16.23 -12.16
C ASP A 66 5.78 -15.02 -12.29
N THR A 67 4.78 -14.87 -11.41
CA THR A 67 3.80 -13.79 -11.51
C THR A 67 4.32 -12.53 -10.81
N ARG A 68 4.95 -11.64 -11.60
CA ARG A 68 5.58 -10.38 -11.13
C ARG A 68 4.61 -9.31 -10.63
N GLY A 69 3.31 -9.53 -10.77
CA GLY A 69 2.28 -8.56 -10.37
C GLY A 69 2.13 -7.38 -11.33
N ALA A 70 1.31 -6.40 -10.92
CA ALA A 70 1.00 -5.22 -11.73
C ALA A 70 2.19 -4.26 -11.80
N SER A 71 2.21 -3.43 -12.85
CA SER A 71 3.16 -2.33 -13.03
C SER A 71 2.39 -1.04 -13.30
N PHE A 72 2.89 0.06 -12.76
CA PHE A 72 2.29 1.39 -12.88
C PHE A 72 3.26 2.36 -13.55
N GLU A 73 2.74 3.32 -14.32
CA GLU A 73 3.55 4.20 -15.18
C GLU A 73 4.55 5.02 -14.36
N ASN A 74 4.12 5.48 -13.19
CA ASN A 74 4.92 6.31 -12.32
C ASN A 74 4.60 6.06 -10.83
N GLN A 75 5.39 6.71 -9.97
CA GLN A 75 5.29 6.57 -8.53
C GLN A 75 3.94 7.03 -7.96
N GLU A 76 3.36 8.10 -8.51
CA GLU A 76 2.06 8.61 -8.07
C GLU A 76 0.95 7.59 -8.36
N GLU A 77 0.96 6.99 -9.55
CA GLU A 77 0.00 5.97 -9.96
C GLU A 77 0.12 4.70 -9.10
N GLY A 78 1.34 4.29 -8.76
CA GLY A 78 1.57 3.17 -7.84
C GLY A 78 0.96 3.38 -6.45
N VAL A 79 1.10 4.61 -5.90
CA VAL A 79 0.48 4.98 -4.62
C VAL A 79 -1.04 5.07 -4.76
N LEU A 80 -1.53 5.63 -5.86
CA LEU A 80 -2.95 5.72 -6.17
C LEU A 80 -3.61 4.33 -6.22
N ALA A 81 -2.98 3.37 -6.91
CA ALA A 81 -3.48 2.00 -7.01
C ALA A 81 -3.59 1.32 -5.63
N GLN A 82 -2.57 1.47 -4.77
CA GLN A 82 -2.64 0.96 -3.39
C GLN A 82 -3.83 1.57 -2.62
N LEU A 83 -4.00 2.88 -2.70
CA LEU A 83 -5.07 3.58 -1.98
C LEU A 83 -6.46 3.21 -2.52
N GLN A 84 -6.60 2.97 -3.82
CA GLN A 84 -7.82 2.43 -4.41
C GLN A 84 -8.11 1.01 -3.90
N HIS A 85 -7.09 0.15 -3.82
CA HIS A 85 -7.27 -1.20 -3.28
C HIS A 85 -7.70 -1.17 -1.81
N LEU A 86 -7.07 -0.32 -0.99
CA LEU A 86 -7.49 -0.07 0.39
C LEU A 86 -8.91 0.50 0.48
N TYR A 87 -9.28 1.44 -0.41
CA TYR A 87 -10.62 2.00 -0.47
C TYR A 87 -11.68 0.92 -0.78
N ALA A 88 -11.37 0.00 -1.69
CA ALA A 88 -12.24 -1.13 -1.99
C ALA A 88 -12.53 -1.98 -0.75
N TYR A 89 -11.49 -2.31 0.03
CA TYR A 89 -11.64 -3.02 1.30
C TYR A 89 -12.39 -2.23 2.36
N ALA A 90 -12.13 -0.92 2.46
CA ALA A 90 -12.65 -0.09 3.53
C ALA A 90 -14.13 0.25 3.38
N THR A 91 -14.64 0.35 2.14
CA THR A 91 -16.02 0.81 1.92
C THR A 91 -16.62 0.35 0.59
N ALA A 92 -17.97 0.27 0.56
CA ALA A 92 -18.76 0.05 -0.65
C ALA A 92 -19.18 1.36 -1.36
N LYS A 93 -18.87 2.54 -0.80
CA LYS A 93 -19.20 3.84 -1.42
C LYS A 93 -18.62 3.98 -2.83
N PRO A 94 -19.22 4.73 -3.76
CA PRO A 94 -18.60 5.00 -5.06
C PRO A 94 -17.17 5.52 -4.92
N LEU A 95 -16.30 5.23 -5.90
CA LEU A 95 -14.98 5.83 -5.95
C LEU A 95 -15.10 7.36 -6.14
N PRO A 96 -14.29 8.16 -5.43
CA PRO A 96 -14.15 9.57 -5.75
C PRO A 96 -13.67 9.77 -7.21
N ASP A 97 -14.11 10.84 -7.87
CA ASP A 97 -14.08 10.99 -9.34
C ASP A 97 -12.91 11.83 -9.92
N GLN A 98 -12.12 12.50 -9.09
CA GLN A 98 -10.95 13.30 -9.50
C GLN A 98 -9.83 12.49 -10.17
N TYR A 99 -9.67 11.20 -9.83
CA TYR A 99 -8.58 10.36 -10.34
C TYR A 99 -9.15 9.12 -11.05
N PRO A 100 -8.51 8.65 -12.14
CA PRO A 100 -8.95 7.43 -12.82
C PRO A 100 -8.76 6.20 -11.93
N LEU A 101 -9.58 5.16 -12.15
CA LEU A 101 -9.36 3.85 -11.55
C LEU A 101 -8.16 3.18 -12.22
N VAL A 102 -7.08 2.98 -11.46
CA VAL A 102 -5.81 2.39 -11.93
C VAL A 102 -5.51 1.05 -11.27
N ASP A 103 -6.14 0.72 -10.14
CA ASP A 103 -6.03 -0.61 -9.53
C ASP A 103 -6.71 -1.67 -10.44
N PRO A 104 -5.93 -2.56 -11.11
CA PRO A 104 -6.49 -3.55 -12.02
C PRO A 104 -7.29 -4.64 -11.29
N ARG A 105 -7.15 -4.75 -9.96
CA ARG A 105 -7.83 -5.75 -9.13
C ARG A 105 -8.94 -5.15 -8.27
N PHE A 106 -9.29 -3.88 -8.44
CA PHE A 106 -10.32 -3.21 -7.65
C PHE A 106 -11.65 -3.98 -7.64
N HIS A 107 -12.04 -4.50 -8.81
CA HIS A 107 -13.29 -5.25 -9.01
C HIS A 107 -13.27 -6.67 -8.41
N LEU A 108 -12.10 -7.19 -8.01
CA LEU A 108 -11.95 -8.50 -7.37
C LEU A 108 -12.15 -8.45 -5.84
N VAL A 109 -12.14 -7.25 -5.27
CA VAL A 109 -12.33 -7.05 -3.83
C VAL A 109 -13.81 -7.11 -3.49
N ASP A 110 -14.17 -7.95 -2.52
CA ASP A 110 -15.46 -7.87 -1.85
C ASP A 110 -15.52 -6.56 -1.03
N ARG A 111 -16.29 -5.59 -1.54
CA ARG A 111 -16.16 -4.20 -1.13
C ARG A 111 -16.69 -3.94 0.27
N GLY A 112 -15.94 -3.18 1.07
CA GLY A 112 -16.27 -2.92 2.47
C GLY A 112 -16.02 -4.11 3.41
N SER A 113 -15.38 -5.18 2.91
CA SER A 113 -15.16 -6.40 3.70
C SER A 113 -14.01 -6.31 4.71
N ALA A 114 -13.22 -5.24 4.71
CA ALA A 114 -12.18 -4.97 5.71
C ALA A 114 -12.09 -3.47 6.07
N PRO A 115 -13.00 -2.95 6.92
CA PRO A 115 -13.02 -1.53 7.31
C PRO A 115 -11.88 -1.09 8.23
N THR A 116 -11.11 -2.03 8.79
CA THR A 116 -9.99 -1.76 9.71
C THR A 116 -8.71 -2.41 9.19
N TRP A 117 -7.56 -1.86 9.59
CA TRP A 117 -6.25 -2.43 9.22
C TRP A 117 -6.09 -3.89 9.64
N THR A 118 -6.61 -4.26 10.82
CA THR A 118 -6.59 -5.65 11.30
C THR A 118 -7.56 -6.57 10.55
N ALA A 119 -8.61 -6.03 9.95
CA ALA A 119 -9.51 -6.80 9.10
C ALA A 119 -8.86 -7.20 7.76
N LEU A 120 -7.72 -6.60 7.39
CA LEU A 120 -6.93 -7.04 6.21
C LEU A 120 -6.26 -8.41 6.42
N ASN A 121 -6.20 -8.91 7.66
CA ASN A 121 -5.69 -10.24 7.98
C ASN A 121 -6.46 -11.31 7.19
N GLY A 122 -5.72 -12.16 6.47
CA GLY A 122 -6.29 -13.20 5.63
C GLY A 122 -7.05 -12.71 4.39
N LYS A 123 -7.05 -11.40 4.11
CA LYS A 123 -7.65 -10.80 2.90
C LYS A 123 -6.61 -10.19 1.98
N TRP A 124 -5.74 -9.35 2.53
CA TRP A 124 -4.62 -8.77 1.79
C TRP A 124 -3.46 -9.75 1.69
N ALA A 125 -3.11 -10.39 2.81
CA ALA A 125 -2.06 -11.40 2.89
C ALA A 125 -2.62 -12.69 3.51
N VAL A 126 -2.51 -13.81 2.77
CA VAL A 126 -2.99 -15.14 3.18
C VAL A 126 -1.79 -16.02 3.54
N PRO A 127 -1.83 -16.82 4.62
CA PRO A 127 -2.89 -16.97 5.64
C PRO A 127 -2.73 -16.00 6.84
N GLY A 128 -2.23 -14.78 6.62
CA GLY A 128 -1.72 -13.92 7.68
C GLY A 128 -2.75 -13.51 8.74
N THR A 129 -2.59 -13.95 9.99
CA THR A 129 -3.41 -13.57 11.15
C THR A 129 -2.92 -12.33 11.89
N THR A 130 -1.71 -11.85 11.57
CA THR A 130 -1.03 -10.74 12.26
C THR A 130 -0.60 -9.60 11.32
N TYR A 131 -1.06 -9.62 10.07
CA TYR A 131 -0.64 -8.69 9.03
C TYR A 131 -0.92 -7.22 9.38
N GLY A 132 -2.18 -6.90 9.72
CA GLY A 132 -2.58 -5.57 10.13
C GLY A 132 -1.87 -5.09 11.40
N GLN A 133 -1.57 -5.99 12.34
CA GLN A 133 -0.76 -5.67 13.52
C GLN A 133 0.66 -5.29 13.14
N SER A 134 1.30 -6.02 12.20
CA SER A 134 2.63 -5.66 11.70
C SER A 134 2.66 -4.27 11.07
N ILE A 135 1.62 -3.91 10.29
CA ILE A 135 1.49 -2.57 9.70
C ILE A 135 1.37 -1.51 10.80
N LEU A 136 0.48 -1.71 11.77
CA LEU A 136 0.25 -0.75 12.85
C LEU A 136 1.50 -0.58 13.72
N ASN A 137 2.20 -1.66 14.05
CA ASN A 137 3.46 -1.62 14.79
C ASN A 137 4.55 -0.85 14.01
N LEU A 138 4.60 -1.02 12.68
CA LEU A 138 5.54 -0.28 11.84
C LEU A 138 5.18 1.21 11.75
N TYR A 139 3.89 1.51 11.68
CA TYR A 139 3.38 2.88 11.77
C TYR A 139 3.76 3.54 13.11
N GLU A 140 3.59 2.85 14.23
CA GLU A 140 3.98 3.35 15.56
C GLU A 140 5.47 3.67 15.64
N LYS A 141 6.33 2.76 15.12
CA LYS A 141 7.78 3.02 15.02
C LYS A 141 8.07 4.26 14.17
N MET A 142 7.34 4.44 13.07
CA MET A 142 7.55 5.59 12.18
C MET A 142 7.25 6.91 12.88
N ILE A 143 6.17 7.00 13.67
CA ILE A 143 5.78 8.26 14.34
C ILE A 143 6.58 8.54 15.62
N HIS A 144 7.15 7.52 16.26
CA HIS A 144 8.00 7.69 17.45
C HIS A 144 9.50 7.83 17.13
N SER A 145 9.89 7.71 15.86
CA SER A 145 11.30 7.81 15.43
C SER A 145 11.87 9.23 15.37
N GLY A 146 11.24 10.17 16.08
CA GLY A 146 11.61 11.59 16.17
C GLY A 146 12.91 11.83 16.91
#